data_AF-A0A7S0HWZ0-F1
#
_entry.id   AF-A0A7S0HWZ0-F1
#
_cell.length_a   1.000
_cell.length_b   1.000
_cell.length_c   1.000
_cell.angle_alpha   90.00
_cell.angle_beta   90.00
_cell.angle_gamma   90.00
#
_symmetry.space_group_name_H-M   'P 1'
#
loop_
_entity.id
_entity.type
_entity.pdbx_description
1 polymer ?
#
loop_
_entity_poly.entity_id
_entity_poly.type
_entity_poly.pdbx_seq_one_letter_code
_entity_poly.pdbx_strand_id
1 'polypeptide(L)'
;AAPLLAGVPLTDPELSRSFAVLSGHDATSATPAELESLNGIDTLVLLMAGVKLEEVTRRLVEGGRDSRTPVKIVKWAGREEQEEWKGTLGSIWEETRNENLSPCVIVIGEVAKLDLSPCAAGVEEGGERREEEAGQQQGRKNLYDDFDSFLLDMDGVLWGGGGVIPGVVETLQRLREEGKRVFFVTNNSSKSRKAV
;
A
#
# COMPACT_ATOMS: atom_id res chain seq x y z
N ALA A 1 -0.02 -10.12 -3.53
CA ALA A 1 0.10 -11.45 -2.90
C ALA A 1 1.18 -11.45 -1.81
N ALA A 2 2.42 -11.09 -2.12
CA ALA A 2 3.54 -11.15 -1.16
C ALA A 2 3.31 -10.50 0.22
N PRO A 3 2.71 -9.30 0.35
CA PRO A 3 2.48 -8.67 1.66
C PRO A 3 1.64 -9.54 2.59
N LEU A 4 0.50 -10.05 2.10
CA LEU A 4 -0.41 -10.89 2.90
C LEU A 4 0.24 -12.23 3.30
N LEU A 5 1.07 -12.82 2.44
CA LEU A 5 1.83 -14.04 2.76
C LEU A 5 2.88 -13.82 3.84
N ALA A 6 3.25 -12.57 4.10
CA ALA A 6 4.09 -12.14 5.20
C ALA A 6 3.26 -11.47 6.32
N GLY A 7 1.95 -11.69 6.38
CA GLY A 7 1.10 -11.11 7.42
C GLY A 7 0.93 -9.59 7.35
N VAL A 8 1.26 -8.92 6.25
CA VAL A 8 1.13 -7.47 6.10
C VAL A 8 -0.06 -7.12 5.20
N PRO A 9 -1.10 -6.44 5.73
CA PRO A 9 -2.14 -5.87 4.89
C PRO A 9 -1.60 -4.64 4.14
N LEU A 10 -2.23 -4.26 3.03
CA LEU A 10 -1.88 -3.02 2.31
C LEU A 10 -2.70 -1.81 2.74
N THR A 11 -3.88 -2.08 3.29
CA THR A 11 -4.81 -1.09 3.82
C THR A 11 -5.21 -1.50 5.23
N ASP A 12 -5.48 -0.50 6.05
CA ASP A 12 -5.96 -0.64 7.42
C ASP A 12 -6.80 0.60 7.77
N PRO A 13 -7.96 0.46 8.42
CA PRO A 13 -8.86 1.58 8.70
C PRO A 13 -8.21 2.75 9.48
N GLU A 14 -7.24 2.43 10.33
CA GLU A 14 -6.53 3.38 11.18
C GLU A 14 -5.17 3.77 10.58
N LEU A 15 -4.44 2.80 10.01
CA LEU A 15 -3.04 2.97 9.62
C LEU A 15 -2.81 3.26 8.14
N SER A 16 -3.73 2.90 7.23
CA SER A 16 -3.52 3.05 5.78
C SER A 16 -4.82 3.03 4.99
N ARG A 17 -5.23 4.19 4.48
CA ARG A 17 -6.44 4.33 3.64
C ARG A 17 -6.12 4.32 2.15
N SER A 18 -4.84 4.35 1.80
CA SER A 18 -4.35 4.43 0.43
C SER A 18 -3.07 3.62 0.27
N PHE A 19 -2.91 3.00 -0.91
CA PHE A 19 -1.63 2.41 -1.27
C PHE A 19 -1.30 2.64 -2.74
N ALA A 20 0.00 2.65 -3.06
CA ALA A 20 0.49 2.69 -4.43
C ALA A 20 1.54 1.61 -4.66
N VAL A 21 1.61 1.12 -5.90
CA VAL A 21 2.60 0.14 -6.34
C VAL A 21 3.54 0.81 -7.34
N LEU A 22 4.84 0.73 -7.11
CA LEU A 22 5.86 1.34 -7.96
C LEU A 22 6.96 0.34 -8.29
N SER A 23 7.61 0.54 -9.43
CA SER A 23 8.90 -0.08 -9.69
C SER A 23 10.00 0.66 -8.93
N GLY A 24 11.00 -0.06 -8.44
CA GLY A 24 12.23 0.51 -7.91
C GLY A 24 12.95 1.36 -8.97
N HIS A 25 12.86 0.98 -10.25
CA HIS A 25 13.40 1.80 -11.34
C HIS A 25 12.72 3.17 -11.41
N ASP A 26 11.39 3.21 -11.37
CA ASP A 26 10.61 4.45 -11.43
C ASP A 26 10.92 5.34 -10.21
N ALA A 27 10.99 4.75 -9.01
CA ALA A 27 11.38 5.47 -7.80
C ALA A 27 12.81 6.08 -7.89
N THR A 28 13.73 5.40 -8.59
CA THR A 28 15.07 5.94 -8.83
C THR A 28 15.14 7.03 -9.90
N SER A 29 14.21 7.05 -10.85
CA SER A 29 14.15 8.09 -11.90
C SER A 29 13.18 9.24 -11.61
N ALA A 30 12.30 9.09 -10.62
CA ALA A 30 11.31 10.08 -10.23
C ALA A 30 11.95 11.41 -9.82
N THR A 31 11.41 12.50 -10.32
CA THR A 31 11.77 13.87 -9.92
C THR A 31 11.49 14.11 -8.43
N PRO A 32 12.11 15.12 -7.81
CA PRO A 32 11.81 15.45 -6.41
C PRO A 32 10.33 15.72 -6.15
N ALA A 33 9.63 16.37 -7.08
CA ALA A 33 8.19 16.65 -6.95
C ALA A 33 7.33 15.38 -7.02
N GLU A 34 7.70 14.41 -7.85
CA GLU A 34 7.04 13.10 -7.90
C GLU A 34 7.31 12.30 -6.61
N LEU A 35 8.53 12.36 -6.05
CA LEU A 35 8.82 11.72 -4.77
C LEU A 35 8.05 12.38 -3.61
N GLU A 36 7.90 13.71 -3.64
CA GLU A 36 7.12 14.46 -2.66
C GLU A 36 5.62 14.12 -2.72
N SER A 37 5.08 13.86 -3.93
CA SER A 37 3.67 13.49 -4.08
C SER A 37 3.36 12.13 -3.45
N LEU A 38 4.34 11.21 -3.38
CA LEU A 38 4.22 9.91 -2.72
C LEU A 38 4.07 10.02 -1.19
N ASN A 39 4.43 11.14 -0.57
CA ASN A 39 4.25 11.34 0.88
C ASN A 39 2.77 11.38 1.28
N GLY A 40 1.87 11.69 0.35
CA GLY A 40 0.42 11.65 0.58
C GLY A 40 -0.19 10.25 0.53
N ILE A 41 0.60 9.22 0.26
CA ILE A 41 0.15 7.83 0.15
C ILE A 41 0.64 7.06 1.36
N ASP A 42 -0.29 6.41 2.08
CA ASP A 42 0.01 5.78 3.36
C ASP A 42 0.93 4.57 3.20
N THR A 43 0.61 3.69 2.24
CA THR A 43 1.40 2.48 1.96
C THR A 43 1.99 2.49 0.56
N LEU A 44 3.32 2.37 0.46
CA LEU A 44 3.99 2.15 -0.82
C LEU A 44 4.41 0.70 -0.92
N VAL A 45 4.18 0.09 -2.08
CA VAL A 45 4.64 -1.25 -2.42
C VAL A 45 5.64 -1.13 -3.56
N LEU A 46 6.89 -1.46 -3.31
CA LEU A 46 7.94 -1.41 -4.33
C LEU A 46 8.22 -2.80 -4.88
N LEU A 47 8.17 -2.89 -6.21
CA LEU A 47 8.58 -4.05 -6.99
C LEU A 47 9.94 -3.78 -7.63
N MET A 48 10.73 -4.82 -7.91
CA MET A 48 12.02 -4.68 -8.61
C MET A 48 13.00 -3.69 -7.93
N ALA A 49 12.88 -3.48 -6.63
CA ALA A 49 13.69 -2.53 -5.88
C ALA A 49 14.89 -3.17 -5.17
N GLY A 50 14.96 -4.49 -5.05
CA GLY A 50 15.96 -5.18 -4.23
C GLY A 50 17.41 -4.85 -4.56
N VAL A 51 17.76 -4.71 -5.84
CA VAL A 51 19.13 -4.37 -6.27
C VAL A 51 19.47 -2.89 -6.00
N LYS A 52 18.46 -2.01 -5.98
CA LYS A 52 18.61 -0.56 -5.84
C LYS A 52 18.08 -0.02 -4.51
N LEU A 53 18.02 -0.87 -3.48
CA LEU A 53 17.34 -0.54 -2.23
C LEU A 53 17.93 0.72 -1.56
N GLU A 54 19.25 0.83 -1.52
CA GLU A 54 19.96 2.01 -0.99
C GLU A 54 19.52 3.29 -1.70
N GLU A 55 19.51 3.29 -3.03
CA GLU A 55 19.14 4.45 -3.82
C GLU A 55 17.66 4.82 -3.61
N VAL A 56 16.77 3.83 -3.62
CA VAL A 56 15.33 4.08 -3.45
C VAL A 56 15.01 4.62 -2.05
N THR A 57 15.56 4.02 -1.00
CA THR A 57 15.33 4.48 0.39
C THR A 57 15.86 5.90 0.59
N ARG A 58 17.07 6.19 0.12
CA ARG A 58 17.65 7.53 0.16
C ARG A 58 16.76 8.56 -0.54
N ARG A 59 16.31 8.26 -1.76
CA ARG A 59 15.47 9.19 -2.55
C ARG A 59 14.10 9.43 -1.91
N LEU A 60 13.47 8.40 -1.34
CA LEU A 60 12.19 8.58 -0.64
C LEU A 60 12.35 9.50 0.58
N VAL A 61 13.45 9.37 1.33
CA VAL A 61 13.75 10.24 2.47
C VAL A 61 14.06 11.67 2.00
N GLU A 62 14.86 11.83 0.93
CA GLU A 62 15.12 13.15 0.32
C GLU A 62 13.85 13.81 -0.24
N GLY A 63 12.91 13.00 -0.74
CA GLY A 63 11.58 13.42 -1.17
C GLY A 63 10.64 13.80 -0.02
N GLY A 64 11.08 13.69 1.23
CA GLY A 64 10.34 14.15 2.40
C GLY A 64 9.65 13.05 3.21
N ARG A 65 9.84 11.77 2.88
CA ARG A 65 9.29 10.68 3.68
C ARG A 65 10.11 10.49 4.96
N ASP A 66 9.43 10.27 6.09
CA ASP A 66 10.11 10.12 7.39
C ASP A 66 11.05 8.90 7.37
N SER A 67 12.31 9.07 7.76
CA SER A 67 13.26 7.95 7.82
C SER A 67 12.84 6.85 8.80
N ARG A 68 11.93 7.15 9.74
CA ARG A 68 11.35 6.20 10.69
C ARG A 68 10.16 5.42 10.11
N THR A 69 9.70 5.74 8.90
CA THR A 69 8.59 5.02 8.27
C THR A 69 8.92 3.53 8.19
N PRO A 70 8.03 2.64 8.68
CA PRO A 70 8.31 1.20 8.73
C PRO A 70 8.42 0.59 7.34
N VAL A 71 9.33 -0.38 7.22
CA VAL A 71 9.59 -1.12 5.99
C VAL A 71 9.57 -2.62 6.29
N LYS A 72 8.88 -3.38 5.45
CA LYS A 72 8.99 -4.84 5.40
C LYS A 72 9.42 -5.30 4.01
N ILE A 73 10.43 -6.14 3.94
CA ILE A 73 10.89 -6.78 2.71
C ILE A 73 10.50 -8.25 2.76
N VAL A 74 9.90 -8.75 1.68
CA VAL A 74 9.51 -10.15 1.54
C VAL A 74 10.17 -10.70 0.27
N LYS A 75 11.10 -11.62 0.45
CA LYS A 75 11.86 -12.27 -0.63
C LYS A 75 11.30 -13.68 -0.84
N TRP A 76 11.28 -14.15 -2.08
CA TRP A 76 10.74 -15.49 -2.43
C TRP A 76 9.31 -15.75 -1.91
N ALA A 77 8.47 -14.70 -1.88
CA ALA A 77 7.14 -14.79 -1.28
C ALA A 77 6.31 -15.96 -1.84
N GLY A 78 5.72 -16.75 -0.93
CA GLY A 78 4.91 -17.94 -1.26
C GLY A 78 5.71 -19.20 -1.58
N ARG A 79 7.02 -19.19 -1.33
CA ARG A 79 7.89 -20.38 -1.42
C ARG A 79 8.32 -20.83 -0.02
N GLU A 80 8.83 -22.04 0.09
CA GLU A 80 9.34 -22.56 1.37
C GLU A 80 10.56 -21.77 1.85
N GLU A 81 11.31 -21.17 0.92
CA GLU A 81 12.47 -20.32 1.16
C GLU A 81 12.11 -18.83 1.34
N GLN A 82 10.86 -18.50 1.70
CA GLN A 82 10.47 -17.12 1.97
C GLN A 82 11.31 -16.55 3.11
N GLU A 83 11.90 -15.39 2.87
CA GLU A 83 12.69 -14.65 3.86
C GLU A 83 12.12 -13.25 4.03
N GLU A 84 12.17 -12.74 5.26
CA GLU A 84 11.56 -11.47 5.64
C GLU A 84 12.51 -10.60 6.44
N TRP A 85 12.51 -9.30 6.15
CA TRP A 85 13.22 -8.28 6.92
C TRP A 85 12.24 -7.20 7.34
N LYS A 86 12.41 -6.70 8.57
CA LYS A 86 11.60 -5.62 9.16
C LYS A 86 12.54 -4.54 9.65
N GLY A 87 12.29 -3.30 9.28
CA GLY A 87 13.10 -2.15 9.68
C GLY A 87 12.39 -0.84 9.38
N THR A 88 13.17 0.21 9.14
CA THR A 88 12.67 1.54 8.75
C THR A 88 13.35 2.01 7.47
N LEU A 89 12.83 3.05 6.83
CA LEU A 89 13.50 3.66 5.68
C LEU A 89 14.98 4.01 5.95
N GLY A 90 15.29 4.43 7.17
CA GLY A 90 16.65 4.79 7.59
C GLY A 90 17.54 3.61 8.00
N SER A 91 17.00 2.41 8.24
CA SER A 91 17.77 1.26 8.77
C SER A 91 17.80 0.06 7.82
N ILE A 92 16.77 -0.11 7.00
CA ILE A 92 16.54 -1.37 6.25
C ILE A 92 17.68 -1.69 5.27
N TRP A 93 18.34 -0.67 4.72
CA TRP A 93 19.49 -0.87 3.85
C TRP A 93 20.67 -1.49 4.59
N GLU A 94 21.08 -0.93 5.73
CA GLU A 94 22.22 -1.45 6.50
C GLU A 94 21.96 -2.89 6.99
N GLU A 95 20.71 -3.19 7.36
CA GLU A 95 20.28 -4.53 7.77
C GLU A 95 20.34 -5.56 6.64
N THR A 96 20.24 -5.12 5.38
CA THR A 96 20.17 -6.00 4.20
C THR A 96 21.35 -5.87 3.25
N ARG A 97 22.37 -5.07 3.59
CA ARG A 97 23.50 -4.74 2.69
C ARG A 97 24.30 -5.93 2.17
N ASN A 98 24.29 -7.05 2.90
CA ASN A 98 25.00 -8.27 2.54
C ASN A 98 24.08 -9.32 1.88
N GLU A 99 22.80 -8.99 1.71
CA GLU A 99 21.79 -9.91 1.19
C GLU A 99 21.55 -9.67 -0.30
N ASN A 100 21.31 -10.76 -1.03
CA ASN A 100 20.70 -10.65 -2.35
C ASN A 100 19.18 -10.74 -2.21
N LEU A 101 18.53 -9.58 -2.25
CA LEU A 101 17.10 -9.46 -2.05
C LEU A 101 16.26 -9.82 -3.29
N SER A 102 16.85 -10.03 -4.47
CA SER A 102 16.04 -10.33 -5.65
C SER A 102 15.66 -11.83 -5.71
N PRO A 103 14.39 -12.19 -6.00
CA PRO A 103 13.21 -11.33 -6.13
C PRO A 103 12.57 -11.00 -4.76
N CYS A 104 12.24 -9.72 -4.53
CA CYS A 104 11.49 -9.27 -3.35
C CYS A 104 10.37 -8.29 -3.69
N VAL A 105 9.43 -8.19 -2.74
CA VAL A 105 8.45 -7.11 -2.63
C VAL A 105 8.75 -6.33 -1.35
N ILE A 106 8.72 -5.00 -1.43
CA ILE A 106 8.98 -4.12 -0.30
C ILE A 106 7.71 -3.35 0.02
N VAL A 107 7.30 -3.32 1.28
CA VAL A 107 6.15 -2.58 1.77
C VAL A 107 6.65 -1.49 2.70
N ILE A 108 6.23 -0.24 2.47
CA ILE A 108 6.69 0.95 3.20
C ILE A 108 5.46 1.71 3.69
N GLY A 109 5.26 1.75 5.00
CA GLY A 109 4.10 2.37 5.64
C GLY A 109 3.82 1.74 7.00
N GLU A 110 2.92 2.33 7.78
CA GLU A 110 2.63 1.88 9.14
C GLU A 110 2.14 0.42 9.19
N VAL A 111 1.43 -0.04 8.16
CA VAL A 111 0.99 -1.43 8.01
C VAL A 111 2.14 -2.45 8.02
N ALA A 112 3.37 -2.06 7.69
CA ALA A 112 4.53 -2.95 7.74
C ALA A 112 4.90 -3.38 9.17
N LYS A 113 4.35 -2.73 10.20
CA LYS A 113 4.44 -3.18 11.61
C LYS A 113 3.50 -4.33 11.94
N LEU A 114 2.42 -4.49 11.17
CA LEU A 114 1.41 -5.50 11.43
C LEU A 114 1.91 -6.90 11.07
N ASP A 115 1.34 -7.88 11.76
CA ASP A 115 1.58 -9.30 11.49
C ASP A 115 0.27 -10.08 11.68
N LEU A 116 -0.41 -10.32 10.56
CA LEU A 116 -1.66 -11.07 10.46
C LEU A 116 -1.43 -12.57 10.26
N SER A 117 -0.19 -13.03 10.37
CA SER A 117 0.12 -14.46 10.37
C SER A 117 -0.68 -15.12 11.49
N PRO A 118 -1.31 -16.29 11.24
CA PRO A 118 -2.14 -16.91 12.26
C PRO A 118 -1.35 -17.17 13.54
N CYS A 119 -1.64 -16.41 14.61
CA CYS A 119 -1.33 -16.85 15.96
C CYS A 119 -2.18 -18.09 16.26
N ALA A 120 -1.59 -19.11 16.88
CA ALA A 120 -2.38 -20.17 17.52
C ALA A 120 -3.32 -19.49 18.52
N ALA A 121 -4.62 -19.50 18.22
CA ALA A 121 -5.60 -18.61 18.81
C ALA A 121 -5.80 -18.85 20.32
N GLY A 122 -5.83 -17.76 21.08
CA GLY A 122 -6.77 -17.56 22.18
C GLY A 122 -7.67 -16.39 21.79
N VAL A 123 -8.97 -16.61 21.74
CA VAL A 123 -9.98 -15.66 21.25
C VAL A 123 -10.56 -14.88 22.42
N GLU A 124 -10.60 -13.55 22.35
CA GLU A 124 -11.64 -12.75 23.02
C GLU A 124 -12.11 -11.62 22.09
N GLU A 125 -13.43 -11.50 21.95
CA GLU A 125 -14.14 -10.50 21.15
C GLU A 125 -14.57 -9.30 22.02
N GLY A 126 -14.50 -8.09 21.46
CA GLY A 126 -15.30 -6.96 21.94
C GLY A 126 -14.75 -5.58 21.56
N GLY A 127 -15.54 -4.78 20.83
CA GLY A 127 -15.25 -3.36 20.62
C GLY A 127 -16.23 -2.66 19.68
N GLU A 128 -17.02 -1.73 20.22
CA GLU A 128 -18.09 -0.98 19.54
C GLU A 128 -17.57 0.15 18.62
N ARG A 129 -18.31 0.44 17.54
CA ARG A 129 -18.03 1.50 16.55
C ARG A 129 -18.46 2.88 17.05
N ARG A 130 -17.62 3.90 16.80
CA ARG A 130 -18.01 5.32 16.81
C ARG A 130 -17.77 5.94 15.45
N GLU A 131 -18.74 6.71 14.99
CA GLU A 131 -18.73 7.50 13.76
C GLU A 131 -18.08 8.86 14.02
N GLU A 132 -17.16 9.31 13.18
CA GLU A 132 -16.70 10.70 13.16
C GLU A 132 -16.53 11.24 11.73
N GLU A 133 -16.83 12.54 11.61
CA GLU A 133 -17.27 13.28 10.44
C GLU A 133 -16.13 13.78 9.52
N ALA A 134 -16.45 13.94 8.23
CA ALA A 134 -15.53 14.39 7.18
C ALA A 134 -15.29 15.90 7.22
N GLY A 135 -14.06 16.32 7.56
CA GLY A 135 -13.57 17.68 7.40
C GLY A 135 -13.23 18.01 5.95
N GLN A 136 -13.72 19.16 5.46
CA GLN A 136 -13.50 19.67 4.10
C GLN A 136 -12.03 20.09 3.87
N GLN A 137 -11.36 19.50 2.87
CA GLN A 137 -10.05 19.95 2.39
C GLN A 137 -10.16 20.67 1.05
N GLN A 138 -9.83 21.98 1.07
CA GLN A 138 -9.72 22.84 -0.10
C GLN A 138 -8.40 22.60 -0.87
N GLY A 139 -8.52 22.53 -2.19
CA GLY A 139 -7.54 23.10 -3.13
C GLY A 139 -6.15 22.47 -3.20
N ARG A 140 -6.04 21.16 -3.41
CA ARG A 140 -4.79 20.51 -3.84
C ARG A 140 -4.85 20.23 -5.35
N LYS A 141 -3.74 20.44 -6.08
CA LYS A 141 -3.61 19.91 -7.46
C LYS A 141 -3.99 18.43 -7.44
N ASN A 142 -4.79 18.00 -8.42
CA ASN A 142 -5.47 16.72 -8.37
C ASN A 142 -4.45 15.58 -8.41
N LEU A 143 -4.31 14.87 -7.28
CA LEU A 143 -3.42 13.72 -7.09
C LEU A 143 -3.58 12.63 -8.17
N TYR A 144 -4.74 12.58 -8.82
CA TYR A 144 -5.08 11.56 -9.81
C TYR A 144 -4.58 11.87 -11.24
N ASP A 145 -4.10 13.09 -11.52
CA ASP A 145 -3.63 13.47 -12.86
C ASP A 145 -2.40 12.65 -13.29
N ASP A 146 -1.54 12.26 -12.34
CA ASP A 146 -0.26 11.57 -12.58
C ASP A 146 -0.40 10.05 -12.82
N PHE A 147 -1.59 9.48 -12.65
CA PHE A 147 -1.80 8.03 -12.73
C PHE A 147 -2.71 7.65 -13.89
N ASP A 148 -2.27 6.70 -14.74
CA ASP A 148 -3.09 6.17 -15.84
C ASP A 148 -4.06 5.06 -15.42
N SER A 149 -3.84 4.47 -14.24
CA SER A 149 -4.60 3.32 -13.75
C SER A 149 -4.87 3.42 -12.26
N PHE A 150 -6.08 3.06 -11.85
CA PHE A 150 -6.52 3.01 -10.46
C PHE A 150 -6.95 1.58 -10.12
N LEU A 151 -6.37 1.01 -9.06
CA LEU A 151 -6.81 -0.24 -8.48
C LEU A 151 -7.58 0.11 -7.21
N LEU A 152 -8.90 0.06 -7.28
CA LEU A 152 -9.77 0.48 -6.20
C LEU A 152 -10.19 -0.74 -5.40
N ASP A 153 -9.85 -0.74 -4.11
CA ASP A 153 -10.47 -1.67 -3.18
C ASP A 153 -12.00 -1.44 -3.19
N MET A 154 -12.73 -2.47 -2.78
CA MET A 154 -14.17 -2.58 -2.96
C MET A 154 -14.90 -2.40 -1.64
N ASP A 155 -14.58 -3.22 -0.64
CA ASP A 155 -15.21 -3.20 0.68
C ASP A 155 -14.64 -2.05 1.53
N GLY A 156 -15.51 -1.20 2.09
CA GLY A 156 -15.10 -0.03 2.89
C GLY A 156 -14.56 1.16 2.07
N VAL A 157 -14.42 1.01 0.75
CA VAL A 157 -13.95 2.05 -0.18
C VAL A 157 -15.03 2.45 -1.18
N LEU A 158 -15.68 1.47 -1.84
CA LEU A 158 -16.78 1.75 -2.77
C LEU A 158 -18.15 1.55 -2.11
N TRP A 159 -18.24 0.63 -1.14
CA TRP A 159 -19.47 0.36 -0.40
C TRP A 159 -19.19 0.04 1.07
N GLY A 160 -20.14 0.38 1.93
CA GLY A 160 -20.09 0.16 3.37
C GLY A 160 -21.48 0.29 3.98
N GLY A 161 -21.76 -0.42 5.08
CA GLY A 161 -23.02 -0.27 5.81
C GLY A 161 -24.30 -0.58 5.03
N GLY A 162 -24.22 -1.40 3.97
CA GLY A 162 -25.37 -1.82 3.16
C GLY A 162 -25.63 -1.01 1.89
N GLY A 163 -24.75 -0.06 1.53
CA GLY A 163 -24.90 0.74 0.31
C GLY A 163 -23.58 1.28 -0.26
N VAL A 164 -23.67 1.95 -1.40
CA VAL A 164 -22.55 2.65 -2.04
C VAL A 164 -22.17 3.86 -1.19
N ILE A 165 -20.88 4.06 -0.96
CA ILE A 165 -20.40 5.23 -0.21
C ILE A 165 -20.67 6.51 -1.04
N PRO A 166 -21.21 7.60 -0.46
CA PRO A 166 -21.51 8.82 -1.20
C PRO A 166 -20.30 9.37 -1.96
N GLY A 167 -20.51 9.82 -3.21
CA GLY A 167 -19.45 10.39 -4.06
C GLY A 167 -18.64 9.34 -4.86
N VAL A 168 -18.81 8.04 -4.59
CA VAL A 168 -18.10 6.97 -5.31
C VAL A 168 -18.48 6.94 -6.79
N VAL A 169 -19.77 7.02 -7.11
CA VAL A 169 -20.24 6.92 -8.50
C VAL A 169 -19.68 8.07 -9.33
N GLU A 170 -19.77 9.28 -8.80
CA GLU A 170 -19.28 10.51 -9.41
C GLU A 170 -17.76 10.46 -9.59
N THR A 171 -17.02 9.97 -8.59
CA THR A 171 -15.57 9.81 -8.64
C THR A 171 -15.15 8.80 -9.72
N LEU A 172 -15.83 7.64 -9.79
CA LEU A 172 -15.56 6.62 -10.80
C LEU A 172 -15.87 7.11 -12.22
N GLN A 173 -16.96 7.87 -12.39
CA GLN A 173 -17.32 8.48 -13.67
C GLN A 173 -16.25 9.47 -14.11
N ARG A 174 -15.83 10.37 -13.21
CA ARG A 174 -14.79 11.35 -13.49
C ARG A 174 -13.47 10.70 -13.89
N LEU A 175 -13.01 9.68 -13.17
CA LEU A 175 -11.79 8.95 -13.54
C LEU A 175 -11.89 8.34 -14.94
N ARG A 176 -13.06 7.83 -15.34
CA ARG A 176 -13.26 7.28 -16.68
C ARG A 176 -13.32 8.35 -17.76
N GLU A 177 -13.99 9.47 -17.49
CA GLU A 177 -14.08 10.62 -18.40
C GLU A 177 -12.70 11.24 -18.66
N GLU A 178 -11.84 11.25 -17.65
CA GLU A 178 -10.45 11.70 -17.73
C GLU A 178 -9.51 10.62 -18.32
N GLY A 179 -10.05 9.51 -18.84
CA GLY A 179 -9.30 8.48 -19.56
C GLY A 179 -8.52 7.50 -18.68
N LYS A 180 -8.74 7.50 -17.36
CA LYS A 180 -8.05 6.62 -16.42
C LYS A 180 -8.60 5.19 -16.48
N ARG A 181 -7.72 4.20 -16.38
CA ARG A 181 -8.09 2.77 -16.35
C ARG A 181 -8.44 2.36 -14.93
N VAL A 182 -9.72 2.11 -14.65
CA VAL A 182 -10.18 1.73 -13.31
C VAL A 182 -10.37 0.21 -13.21
N PHE A 183 -9.68 -0.40 -12.25
CA PHE A 183 -9.78 -1.80 -11.88
C PHE A 183 -10.36 -1.91 -10.47
N PHE A 184 -11.30 -2.82 -10.28
CA PHE A 184 -11.84 -3.12 -8.96
C PHE A 184 -11.12 -4.32 -8.37
N VAL A 185 -10.59 -4.13 -7.17
CA VAL A 185 -9.90 -5.13 -6.39
C VAL A 185 -10.80 -5.43 -5.20
N THR A 186 -11.08 -6.69 -4.94
CA THR A 186 -11.78 -7.10 -3.73
C THR A 186 -10.93 -8.14 -3.02
N ASN A 187 -10.75 -7.95 -1.71
CA ASN A 187 -10.18 -8.96 -0.83
C ASN A 187 -11.24 -9.97 -0.34
N ASN A 188 -12.50 -9.84 -0.79
CA ASN A 188 -13.55 -10.79 -0.48
C ASN A 188 -13.46 -12.01 -1.41
N SER A 189 -12.78 -13.05 -0.93
CA SER A 189 -12.59 -14.32 -1.63
C SER A 189 -13.85 -15.20 -1.72
N SER A 190 -14.97 -14.78 -1.11
CA SER A 190 -16.17 -15.62 -0.97
C SER A 190 -17.09 -15.68 -2.20
N LYS A 191 -16.84 -14.92 -3.27
CA LYS A 191 -17.63 -15.01 -4.52
C LYS A 191 -16.76 -15.00 -5.78
N SER A 192 -16.33 -16.19 -6.20
CA SER A 192 -15.85 -16.39 -7.57
C SER A 192 -17.01 -16.39 -8.57
N ARG A 193 -16.78 -15.97 -9.81
CA ARG A 193 -17.76 -15.89 -10.92
C ARG A 193 -18.52 -17.19 -11.26
N LYS A 194 -18.25 -18.30 -10.58
CA LYS A 194 -18.98 -19.57 -10.73
C LYS A 194 -20.26 -19.67 -9.88
N ALA A 195 -20.70 -18.58 -9.23
CA ALA A 195 -21.88 -18.56 -8.37
C ALA A 195 -22.89 -17.45 -8.74
N VAL A 196 -23.10 -17.21 -10.05
CA VAL A 196 -24.25 -16.47 -10.57
C VAL A 196 -24.85 -17.27 -11.71
#